data_AF-A0A5C1I554-F1
#
_entry.id   AF-A0A5C1I554-F1
#
_cell.length_a   1.000
_cell.length_b   1.000
_cell.length_c   1.000
_cell.angle_alpha   90.00
_cell.angle_beta   90.00
_cell.angle_gamma   90.00
#
_symmetry.space_group_name_H-M   'P 1'
#
loop_
_entity.id
_entity.type
_entity.pdbx_description
1 polymer ?
#
loop_
_entity_poly.entity_id
_entity_poly.type
_entity_poly.pdbx_seq_one_letter_code
_entity_poly.pdbx_strand_id
1 'polypeptide(L)'
;MKKSYTLLVFILFIGISICKAQDYQPGYVIMNDGTRVGGVIALNEAEPWYNQRYIRVKDSVAFAKDPNVKPKRIKADDMKFYVVGTRLFDKVHYVDLQNLQLKSMGTNDHMMERLAVGRITAHRFYEYPADVAVYVASEEEIERREKEKKDALIRGYFILAQKDNDKLRNAFDYDLQKYFEDTPEVLEKYKSGSYGNQPVKKGLAARMVAMAKKTAFKQEEADGIVAAFNDYNSKNATK
;
A
#
# COMPACT_ATOMS: atom_id res chain seq x y z
N MET A 1 9.91 -41.08 48.41
CA MET A 1 8.55 -40.94 47.83
C MET A 1 8.64 -40.11 46.56
N LYS A 2 8.43 -40.75 45.41
CA LYS A 2 8.29 -40.12 44.10
C LYS A 2 6.83 -39.65 43.97
N LYS A 3 6.60 -38.43 43.46
CA LYS A 3 5.63 -38.10 42.39
C LYS A 3 5.30 -36.59 42.36
N SER A 4 5.27 -36.09 41.13
CA SER A 4 4.40 -35.00 40.66
C SER A 4 4.75 -33.54 40.97
N TYR A 5 5.77 -33.03 40.28
CA TYR A 5 5.88 -31.58 39.98
C TYR A 5 5.83 -31.27 38.47
N THR A 6 5.44 -32.24 37.63
CA THR A 6 5.51 -32.11 36.17
C THR A 6 4.19 -31.69 35.50
N LEU A 7 3.13 -31.39 36.28
CA LEU A 7 1.80 -31.07 35.72
C LEU A 7 1.43 -29.58 35.80
N LEU A 8 2.27 -28.71 36.37
CA LEU A 8 1.95 -27.28 36.52
C LEU A 8 2.61 -26.37 35.46
N VAL A 9 3.46 -26.91 34.58
CA VAL A 9 4.15 -26.13 33.54
C VAL A 9 3.42 -26.17 32.19
N PHE A 10 2.51 -27.12 31.98
CA PHE A 10 1.82 -27.28 30.68
C PHE A 10 0.56 -26.40 30.52
N ILE A 11 0.06 -25.78 31.59
CA ILE A 11 -1.16 -24.94 31.54
C ILE A 11 -0.86 -23.47 31.21
N LEU A 12 0.41 -23.06 31.19
CA LEU A 12 0.80 -21.68 30.85
C LEU A 12 1.00 -21.42 29.34
N PHE A 13 0.80 -22.43 28.49
CA PHE A 13 1.00 -22.31 27.03
C PHE A 13 -0.28 -22.36 26.19
N ILE A 14 -1.46 -22.45 26.80
CA ILE A 14 -2.73 -22.53 26.07
C ILE A 14 -3.57 -21.32 26.44
N GLY A 15 -3.52 -20.27 25.63
CA GLY A 15 -4.48 -19.18 25.82
C GLY A 15 -4.18 -17.83 25.21
N ILE A 16 -3.12 -17.62 24.42
CA ILE A 16 -3.09 -16.45 23.54
C ILE A 16 -3.77 -16.84 22.23
N SER A 17 -5.10 -16.99 22.27
CA SER A 17 -5.88 -16.73 21.07
C SER A 17 -5.69 -15.27 20.76
N ILE A 18 -4.69 -14.96 19.93
CA ILE A 18 -4.56 -13.68 19.25
C ILE A 18 -5.77 -13.63 18.30
N CYS A 19 -6.93 -13.25 18.84
CA CYS A 19 -7.90 -12.53 18.04
C CYS A 19 -7.07 -11.42 17.39
N LYS A 20 -7.00 -11.40 16.06
CA LYS A 20 -6.38 -10.31 15.31
C LYS A 20 -7.15 -9.04 15.64
N ALA A 21 -6.79 -8.40 16.74
CA ALA A 21 -7.21 -7.06 17.05
C ALA A 21 -6.80 -6.23 15.84
N GLN A 22 -7.73 -5.45 15.31
CA GLN A 22 -7.37 -4.49 14.27
C GLN A 22 -6.29 -3.59 14.88
N ASP A 23 -5.04 -3.73 14.42
CA ASP A 23 -3.89 -3.10 15.07
C ASP A 23 -3.98 -1.58 14.91
N TYR A 24 -4.42 -0.93 15.98
CA TYR A 24 -4.42 0.53 16.09
C TYR A 24 -2.99 0.99 16.32
N GLN A 25 -2.48 1.82 15.41
CA GLN A 25 -1.13 2.38 15.51
C GLN A 25 -1.20 3.88 15.79
N PRO A 26 -0.25 4.44 16.56
CA PRO A 26 -0.17 5.88 16.78
C PRO A 26 -0.09 6.65 15.45
N GLY A 27 -0.81 7.76 15.37
CA GLY A 27 -0.88 8.53 14.14
C GLY A 27 -1.59 9.86 14.31
N TYR A 28 -1.71 10.58 13.20
CA TYR A 28 -2.49 11.81 13.14
C TYR A 28 -3.00 12.06 11.73
N VAL A 29 -4.04 12.89 11.66
CA VAL A 29 -4.66 13.36 10.42
C VAL A 29 -4.53 14.86 10.36
N ILE A 30 -4.19 15.40 9.18
CA ILE A 30 -4.35 16.81 8.88
C ILE A 30 -5.58 16.95 7.99
N MET A 31 -6.58 17.67 8.49
CA MET A 31 -7.83 17.96 7.80
C MET A 31 -7.62 19.04 6.72
N ASN A 32 -8.57 19.20 5.80
CA ASN A 32 -8.46 20.21 4.73
C ASN A 32 -8.34 21.66 5.26
N ASP A 33 -8.95 21.95 6.42
CA ASP A 33 -8.88 23.25 7.09
C ASP A 33 -7.56 23.47 7.85
N GLY A 34 -6.64 22.49 7.82
CA GLY A 34 -5.37 22.51 8.55
C GLY A 34 -5.46 21.98 9.98
N THR A 35 -6.65 21.63 10.47
CA THR A 35 -6.84 21.06 11.81
C THR A 35 -6.11 19.73 11.92
N ARG A 36 -5.35 19.55 13.01
CA ARG A 36 -4.67 18.29 13.32
C ARG A 36 -5.49 17.47 14.30
N VAL A 37 -5.84 16.24 13.92
CA VAL A 37 -6.48 15.25 14.80
C VAL A 37 -5.47 14.16 15.15
N GLY A 38 -5.03 14.13 16.40
CA GLY A 38 -4.11 13.11 16.92
C GLY A 38 -4.86 11.90 17.47
N GLY A 39 -4.30 10.70 17.34
CA GLY A 39 -4.97 9.51 17.84
C GLY A 39 -4.25 8.21 17.51
N VAL A 40 -4.99 7.12 17.65
CA VAL A 40 -4.59 5.82 17.11
C VAL A 40 -5.47 5.49 15.91
N ILE A 41 -4.83 5.07 14.83
CA ILE A 41 -5.43 4.86 13.52
C ILE A 41 -5.32 3.38 13.17
N ALA A 42 -6.42 2.81 12.68
CA ALA A 42 -6.45 1.44 12.20
C ALA A 42 -6.38 1.40 10.68
N LEU A 43 -5.39 0.68 10.15
CA LEU A 43 -5.31 0.32 8.73
C LEU A 43 -5.96 -1.04 8.51
N ASN A 44 -6.63 -1.21 7.37
CA ASN A 44 -7.13 -2.50 6.93
C ASN A 44 -6.12 -3.15 5.98
N GLU A 45 -5.19 -3.94 6.50
CA GLU A 45 -4.16 -4.61 5.67
C GLU A 45 -4.75 -5.73 4.81
N ALA A 46 -5.87 -6.34 5.23
CA ALA A 46 -6.54 -7.38 4.45
C ALA A 46 -7.32 -6.81 3.26
N GLU A 47 -7.71 -5.53 3.32
CA GLU A 47 -8.48 -4.84 2.29
C GLU A 47 -8.00 -3.37 2.19
N PRO A 48 -6.75 -3.16 1.72
CA PRO A 48 -6.06 -1.87 1.82
C PRO A 48 -6.68 -0.76 0.98
N TRP A 49 -7.47 -1.10 -0.04
CA TRP A 49 -8.27 -0.15 -0.81
C TRP A 49 -9.27 0.64 0.06
N TYR A 50 -9.70 0.13 1.22
CA TYR A 50 -10.54 0.92 2.13
C TYR A 50 -9.80 2.10 2.74
N ASN A 51 -8.51 1.94 3.05
CA ASN A 51 -7.68 3.01 3.61
C ASN A 51 -7.58 4.20 2.65
N GLN A 52 -7.74 3.96 1.34
CA GLN A 52 -7.77 4.99 0.30
C GLN A 52 -9.03 5.85 0.32
N ARG A 53 -10.15 5.33 0.87
CA ARG A 53 -11.43 6.04 0.93
C ARG A 53 -11.71 6.64 2.31
N TYR A 54 -11.27 5.97 3.37
CA TYR A 54 -11.45 6.43 4.74
C TYR A 54 -10.53 5.69 5.69
N ILE A 55 -10.33 6.28 6.86
CA ILE A 55 -9.66 5.65 7.99
C ILE A 55 -10.56 5.63 9.22
N ARG A 56 -10.21 4.77 10.19
CA ARG A 56 -10.82 4.72 11.52
C ARG A 56 -9.84 5.26 12.54
N VAL A 57 -10.24 6.31 13.25
CA VAL A 57 -9.40 7.01 14.23
C VAL A 57 -10.07 6.99 15.59
N LYS A 58 -9.33 6.61 16.63
CA LYS A 58 -9.69 6.89 18.01
C LYS A 58 -8.90 8.12 18.46
N ASP A 59 -9.61 9.18 18.82
CA ASP A 59 -9.00 10.42 19.34
C ASP A 59 -8.10 10.12 20.54
N SER A 60 -6.91 10.74 20.59
CA SER A 60 -5.92 10.44 21.64
C SER A 60 -6.42 10.75 23.05
N VAL A 61 -7.19 11.83 23.24
CA VAL A 61 -7.74 12.23 24.54
C VAL A 61 -8.86 11.28 24.95
N ALA A 62 -9.74 10.93 24.02
CA ALA A 62 -10.81 9.98 24.30
C ALA A 62 -10.29 8.57 24.57
N PHE A 63 -9.28 8.12 23.81
CA PHE A 63 -8.63 6.82 23.98
C PHE A 63 -7.86 6.70 25.29
N ALA A 64 -7.19 7.78 25.72
CA ALA A 64 -6.52 7.81 27.02
C ALA A 64 -7.48 7.70 28.21
N LYS A 65 -8.74 8.15 28.04
CA LYS A 65 -9.79 8.02 29.06
C LYS A 65 -10.49 6.66 29.00
N ASP A 66 -10.75 6.15 27.80
CA ASP A 66 -11.39 4.86 27.57
C ASP A 66 -10.79 4.17 26.32
N PRO A 67 -10.00 3.10 26.51
CA PRO A 67 -9.45 2.32 25.39
C PRO A 67 -10.52 1.71 24.46
N ASN A 68 -11.75 1.53 24.97
CA ASN A 68 -12.89 0.98 24.24
C ASN A 68 -13.71 2.02 23.49
N VAL A 69 -13.25 3.28 23.45
CA VAL A 69 -13.90 4.34 22.68
C VAL A 69 -14.14 3.90 21.23
N LYS A 70 -15.35 4.17 20.73
CA LYS A 70 -15.72 3.85 19.36
C LYS A 70 -14.88 4.66 18.37
N PRO A 71 -14.30 4.04 17.34
CA PRO A 71 -13.53 4.77 16.34
C PRO A 71 -14.44 5.67 15.50
N LYS A 72 -13.96 6.88 15.20
CA LYS A 72 -14.56 7.80 14.24
C LYS A 72 -14.06 7.49 12.84
N ARG A 73 -14.97 7.44 11.86
CA ARG A 73 -14.63 7.32 10.44
C ARG A 73 -14.33 8.71 9.87
N ILE A 74 -13.20 8.87 9.22
CA ILE A 74 -12.81 10.11 8.51
C ILE A 74 -12.61 9.76 7.03
N LYS A 75 -13.30 10.45 6.12
CA LYS A 75 -13.25 10.16 4.67
C LYS A 75 -12.08 10.86 4.01
N ALA A 76 -11.61 10.31 2.89
CA ALA A 76 -10.55 10.90 2.07
C ALA A 76 -10.84 12.37 1.74
N ASP A 77 -12.08 12.68 1.38
CA ASP A 77 -12.52 14.04 1.04
C ASP A 77 -12.24 15.05 2.13
N ASP A 78 -12.30 14.67 3.40
CA ASP A 78 -12.11 15.57 4.55
C ASP A 78 -10.64 15.78 4.93
N MET A 79 -9.73 14.97 4.37
CA MET A 79 -8.32 14.89 4.77
C MET A 79 -7.38 15.53 3.75
N LYS A 80 -6.36 16.23 4.22
CA LYS A 80 -5.23 16.64 3.37
C LYS A 80 -4.19 15.52 3.28
N PHE A 81 -3.80 14.97 4.42
CA PHE A 81 -2.92 13.80 4.54
C PHE A 81 -3.07 13.17 5.93
N TYR A 82 -2.58 11.94 6.11
CA TYR A 82 -2.48 11.33 7.43
C TYR A 82 -1.20 10.51 7.58
N VAL A 83 -0.81 10.25 8.83
CA VAL A 83 0.37 9.45 9.20
C VAL A 83 -0.06 8.38 10.19
N VAL A 84 0.39 7.14 9.97
CA VAL A 84 0.15 5.99 10.85
C VAL A 84 1.45 5.21 11.01
N GLY A 85 1.96 5.11 12.24
CA GLY A 85 3.27 4.54 12.50
C GLY A 85 4.35 5.31 11.71
N THR A 86 5.04 4.61 10.81
CA THR A 86 6.06 5.18 9.91
C THR A 86 5.53 5.54 8.52
N ARG A 87 4.27 5.23 8.23
CA ARG A 87 3.66 5.36 6.91
C ARG A 87 2.94 6.70 6.80
N LEU A 88 3.12 7.38 5.68
CA LEU A 88 2.46 8.65 5.36
C LEU A 88 1.57 8.45 4.14
N PHE A 89 0.37 9.02 4.18
CA PHE A 89 -0.61 8.90 3.12
C PHE A 89 -1.07 10.27 2.65
N ASP A 90 -0.92 10.54 1.35
CA ASP A 90 -1.32 11.78 0.71
C ASP A 90 -2.66 11.64 0.01
N LYS A 91 -3.44 12.74 -0.02
CA LYS A 91 -4.56 12.83 -0.95
C LYS A 91 -4.03 12.99 -2.37
N VAL A 92 -4.33 12.04 -3.23
CA VAL A 92 -3.93 12.02 -4.65
C VAL A 92 -5.16 11.85 -5.51
N HIS A 93 -5.30 12.72 -6.52
CA HIS A 93 -6.33 12.61 -7.53
C HIS A 93 -5.89 11.64 -8.62
N TYR A 94 -6.63 10.55 -8.83
CA TYR A 94 -6.31 9.55 -9.84
C TYR A 94 -7.57 8.85 -10.35
N VAL A 95 -7.66 8.69 -11.68
CA VAL A 95 -8.75 7.97 -12.33
C VAL A 95 -8.20 6.68 -12.90
N ASP A 96 -8.68 5.55 -12.37
CA ASP A 96 -8.42 4.24 -12.95
C ASP A 96 -9.35 4.02 -14.15
N LEU A 97 -8.83 4.30 -15.35
CA LEU A 97 -9.57 4.11 -16.60
C LEU A 97 -9.81 2.64 -16.94
N GLN A 98 -9.07 1.70 -16.33
CA GLN A 98 -9.23 0.26 -16.58
C GLN A 98 -10.35 -0.33 -15.74
N ASN A 99 -10.60 0.24 -14.55
CA ASN A 99 -11.62 -0.23 -13.61
C ASN A 99 -12.51 0.94 -13.15
N LEU A 100 -13.26 1.52 -14.09
CA LEU A 100 -14.25 2.56 -13.82
C LEU A 100 -15.40 1.97 -12.99
N GLN A 101 -15.46 2.31 -11.70
CA GLN A 101 -16.52 1.84 -10.81
C GLN A 101 -17.62 2.88 -10.65
N LEU A 102 -18.89 2.44 -10.63
CA LEU A 102 -20.01 3.35 -10.31
C LEU A 102 -19.86 3.96 -8.91
N LYS A 103 -19.29 3.24 -7.93
CA LYS A 103 -18.97 3.81 -6.62
C LYS A 103 -17.74 4.75 -6.60
N SER A 104 -16.98 4.84 -7.70
CA SER A 104 -15.94 5.87 -7.86
C SER A 104 -16.50 7.19 -8.42
N MET A 105 -17.81 7.30 -8.67
CA MET A 105 -18.48 8.55 -9.07
C MET A 105 -18.61 9.59 -7.95
N GLY A 106 -17.98 9.38 -6.79
CA GLY A 106 -17.77 10.44 -5.80
C GLY A 106 -16.63 11.35 -6.25
N THR A 107 -15.58 11.42 -5.43
CA THR A 107 -14.31 12.06 -5.78
C THR A 107 -13.33 10.99 -6.28
N ASN A 108 -12.54 11.32 -7.30
CA ASN A 108 -11.38 10.49 -7.71
C ASN A 108 -10.16 10.77 -6.81
N ASP A 109 -10.41 11.19 -5.58
CA ASP A 109 -9.41 11.48 -4.57
C ASP A 109 -9.20 10.26 -3.70
N HIS A 110 -7.94 9.88 -3.52
CA HIS A 110 -7.55 8.67 -2.82
C HIS A 110 -6.45 9.00 -1.82
N MET A 111 -6.56 8.46 -0.61
CA MET A 111 -5.45 8.47 0.34
C MET A 111 -4.45 7.37 -0.02
N MET A 112 -3.36 7.74 -0.67
CA MET A 112 -2.36 6.78 -1.14
C MET A 112 -1.10 6.86 -0.29
N GLU A 113 -0.53 5.71 0.03
CA GLU A 113 0.72 5.64 0.77
C GLU A 113 1.84 6.27 -0.06
N ARG A 114 2.55 7.24 0.51
CA ARG A 114 3.70 7.88 -0.10
C ARG A 114 4.90 6.93 -0.05
N LEU A 115 5.47 6.62 -1.21
CA LEU A 115 6.62 5.74 -1.37
C LEU A 115 7.92 6.51 -1.65
N ALA A 116 7.82 7.63 -2.38
CA ALA A 116 8.95 8.51 -2.70
C ALA A 116 8.47 9.97 -2.82
N VAL A 117 9.35 10.92 -2.44
CA VAL A 117 9.09 12.36 -2.56
C VAL A 117 10.34 13.10 -3.02
N GLY A 118 10.17 14.06 -3.92
CA GLY A 118 11.23 14.83 -4.56
C GLY A 118 10.80 15.22 -5.96
N ARG A 119 11.75 15.29 -6.90
CA ARG A 119 11.42 15.45 -8.33
C ARG A 119 10.60 14.29 -8.84
N ILE A 120 10.79 13.07 -8.35
CA ILE A 120 9.89 11.94 -8.57
C ILE A 120 9.04 11.76 -7.31
N THR A 121 7.73 11.93 -7.42
CA THR A 121 6.82 11.52 -6.35
C THR A 121 6.13 10.23 -6.74
N ALA A 122 6.06 9.28 -5.81
CA ALA A 122 5.44 7.98 -6.05
C ALA A 122 4.53 7.56 -4.89
N HIS A 123 3.43 6.91 -5.24
CA HIS A 123 2.38 6.48 -4.33
C HIS A 123 1.95 5.04 -4.61
N ARG A 124 1.55 4.32 -3.55
CA ARG A 124 0.96 2.98 -3.67
C ARG A 124 -0.55 3.09 -3.86
N PHE A 125 -1.05 2.49 -4.94
CA PHE A 125 -2.47 2.42 -5.23
C PHE A 125 -2.92 0.97 -5.33
N TYR A 126 -3.99 0.63 -4.60
CA TYR A 126 -4.70 -0.63 -4.69
C TYR A 126 -5.97 -0.42 -5.51
N GLU A 127 -6.14 -1.24 -6.55
CA GLU A 127 -7.39 -1.30 -7.29
C GLU A 127 -8.55 -1.70 -6.37
N TYR A 128 -9.74 -1.19 -6.67
CA TYR A 128 -10.94 -1.54 -5.93
C TYR A 128 -11.51 -2.88 -6.44
N PRO A 129 -12.00 -3.75 -5.54
CA PRO A 129 -12.74 -4.93 -5.94
C PRO A 129 -14.02 -4.51 -6.67
N ALA A 130 -14.46 -5.29 -7.64
CA ALA A 130 -15.68 -5.02 -8.41
C ALA A 130 -16.90 -4.82 -7.48
N ASP A 131 -17.74 -3.84 -7.80
CA ASP A 131 -18.92 -3.49 -6.99
C ASP A 131 -19.98 -4.60 -6.94
N VAL A 132 -20.05 -5.40 -8.00
CA VAL A 132 -20.96 -6.54 -8.14
C VAL A 132 -20.17 -7.71 -8.71
N ALA A 133 -20.23 -8.86 -8.03
CA ALA A 133 -19.75 -10.12 -8.55
C ALA A 133 -20.88 -11.13 -8.48
N VAL A 134 -21.34 -11.59 -9.65
CA VAL A 134 -22.33 -12.66 -9.74
C VAL A 134 -21.58 -13.97 -9.94
N TYR A 135 -21.70 -14.88 -8.98
CA TYR A 135 -21.16 -16.23 -9.08
C TYR A 135 -22.31 -17.22 -9.15
N VAL A 136 -22.26 -18.12 -10.13
CA VAL A 136 -23.11 -19.32 -10.15
C VAL A 136 -22.20 -20.48 -9.80
N ALA A 137 -22.07 -20.77 -8.51
CA ALA A 137 -21.18 -21.79 -7.95
C ALA A 137 -21.62 -22.16 -6.52
N SER A 138 -21.02 -23.20 -5.93
CA SER A 138 -21.21 -23.53 -4.51
C SER A 138 -20.59 -22.47 -3.59
N GLU A 139 -21.03 -22.41 -2.34
CA GLU A 139 -20.51 -21.45 -1.34
C GLU A 139 -18.98 -21.56 -1.18
N GLU A 140 -18.44 -22.78 -1.06
CA GLU A 140 -17.01 -23.02 -0.93
C GLU A 140 -16.22 -22.49 -2.14
N GLU A 141 -16.77 -22.65 -3.34
CA GLU A 141 -16.13 -22.15 -4.56
C GLU A 141 -16.21 -20.63 -4.66
N ILE A 142 -17.29 -20.02 -4.17
CA ILE A 142 -17.42 -18.56 -4.07
C ILE A 142 -16.35 -18.01 -3.12
N GLU A 143 -16.23 -18.56 -1.91
CA GLU A 143 -15.24 -18.12 -0.92
C GLU A 143 -13.81 -18.24 -1.45
N ARG A 144 -13.48 -19.35 -2.11
CA ARG A 144 -12.16 -19.55 -2.73
C ARG A 144 -11.89 -18.49 -3.79
N ARG A 145 -12.84 -18.25 -4.70
CA ARG A 145 -12.69 -17.26 -5.78
C ARG A 145 -12.57 -15.83 -5.23
N GLU A 146 -13.33 -15.50 -4.18
CA GLU A 146 -13.22 -14.20 -3.52
C GLU A 146 -11.87 -14.01 -2.85
N LYS A 147 -11.37 -15.03 -2.15
CA LYS A 147 -10.05 -14.99 -1.53
C LYS A 147 -8.95 -14.81 -2.58
N GLU A 148 -8.97 -15.60 -3.65
CA GLU A 148 -8.00 -15.50 -4.74
C GLU A 148 -8.00 -14.10 -5.38
N LYS A 149 -9.19 -13.52 -5.60
CA LYS A 149 -9.34 -12.16 -6.12
C LYS A 149 -8.79 -11.11 -5.15
N LYS A 150 -9.12 -11.19 -3.86
CA LYS A 150 -8.59 -10.26 -2.84
C LYS A 150 -7.08 -10.35 -2.78
N ASP A 151 -6.54 -11.55 -2.73
CA ASP A 151 -5.09 -11.80 -2.73
C ASP A 151 -4.41 -11.26 -3.98
N ALA A 152 -5.05 -11.37 -5.15
CA ALA A 152 -4.56 -10.80 -6.39
C ALA A 152 -4.54 -9.27 -6.36
N LEU A 153 -5.57 -8.61 -5.81
CA LEU A 153 -5.62 -7.15 -5.64
C LEU A 153 -4.54 -6.65 -4.67
N ILE A 154 -4.33 -7.36 -3.55
CA ILE A 154 -3.30 -7.00 -2.57
C ILE A 154 -1.90 -7.09 -3.18
N ARG A 155 -1.61 -8.16 -3.94
CA ARG A 155 -0.32 -8.31 -4.64
C ARG A 155 -0.21 -7.47 -5.92
N GLY A 156 -1.34 -7.02 -6.45
CA GLY A 156 -1.48 -6.39 -7.75
C GLY A 156 -1.42 -4.86 -7.72
N TYR A 157 -1.04 -4.25 -6.59
CA TYR A 157 -1.00 -2.80 -6.45
C TYR A 157 -0.14 -2.11 -7.53
N PHE A 158 -0.49 -0.87 -7.83
CA PHE A 158 0.26 0.01 -8.73
C PHE A 158 1.21 0.89 -7.94
N ILE A 159 2.34 1.21 -8.55
CA ILE A 159 3.18 2.33 -8.11
C ILE A 159 2.86 3.48 -9.04
N LEU A 160 2.04 4.41 -8.58
CA LEU A 160 1.70 5.61 -9.33
C LEU A 160 2.80 6.64 -9.12
N ALA A 161 3.52 6.96 -10.19
CA ALA A 161 4.66 7.87 -10.16
C ALA A 161 4.47 9.03 -11.14
N GLN A 162 4.94 10.20 -10.72
CA GLN A 162 5.06 11.40 -11.54
C GLN A 162 6.46 11.99 -11.33
N LYS A 163 7.05 12.50 -12.41
CA LYS A 163 8.32 13.22 -12.38
C LYS A 163 8.07 14.68 -12.72
N ASP A 164 8.58 15.57 -11.87
CA ASP A 164 8.38 17.01 -11.91
C ASP A 164 6.88 17.37 -11.92
N ASN A 165 6.30 17.61 -13.09
CA ASN A 165 4.86 17.89 -13.27
C ASN A 165 4.21 17.03 -14.37
N ASP A 166 4.84 15.89 -14.72
CA ASP A 166 4.25 14.94 -15.66
C ASP A 166 2.99 14.27 -15.10
N LYS A 167 2.20 13.68 -16.00
CA LYS A 167 1.01 12.90 -15.61
C LYS A 167 1.40 11.72 -14.73
N LEU A 168 0.62 11.49 -13.68
CA LEU A 168 0.70 10.31 -12.84
C LEU A 168 0.48 9.03 -13.66
N ARG A 169 1.42 8.09 -13.60
CA ARG A 169 1.39 6.83 -14.36
C ARG A 169 1.84 5.67 -13.50
N ASN A 170 1.35 4.48 -13.82
CA ASN A 170 1.86 3.26 -13.21
C ASN A 170 3.30 2.99 -13.67
N ALA A 171 4.22 2.87 -12.72
CA ALA A 171 5.65 2.68 -12.96
C ALA A 171 5.95 1.36 -13.69
N PHE A 172 5.08 0.36 -13.57
CA PHE A 172 5.21 -0.92 -14.29
C PHE A 172 4.89 -0.83 -15.78
N ASP A 173 4.19 0.22 -16.22
CA ASP A 173 3.73 0.37 -17.60
C ASP A 173 4.59 1.36 -18.41
N TYR A 174 5.65 1.91 -17.82
CA TYR A 174 6.49 2.93 -18.43
C TYR A 174 7.97 2.57 -18.43
N ASP A 175 8.72 3.14 -19.38
CA ASP A 175 10.17 2.98 -19.44
C ASP A 175 10.85 3.87 -18.40
N LEU A 176 11.05 3.32 -17.20
CA LEU A 176 11.68 4.02 -16.07
C LEU A 176 13.10 4.49 -16.37
N GLN A 177 13.79 3.90 -17.35
CA GLN A 177 15.10 4.40 -17.77
C GLN A 177 15.03 5.87 -18.19
N LYS A 178 13.93 6.29 -18.84
CA LYS A 178 13.70 7.69 -19.23
C LYS A 178 13.60 8.63 -18.05
N TYR A 179 13.09 8.15 -16.91
CA TYR A 179 13.00 8.96 -15.70
C TYR A 179 14.38 9.21 -15.09
N PHE A 180 15.35 8.33 -15.36
CA PHE A 180 16.71 8.39 -14.82
C PHE A 180 17.74 8.92 -15.81
N GLU A 181 17.36 9.27 -17.05
CA GLU A 181 18.27 9.73 -18.11
C GLU A 181 19.12 10.95 -17.70
N ASP A 182 18.55 11.86 -16.91
CA ASP A 182 19.24 13.04 -16.38
C ASP A 182 20.05 12.76 -15.10
N THR A 183 20.17 11.50 -14.67
CA THR A 183 21.02 11.07 -13.55
C THR A 183 21.72 9.76 -13.89
N PRO A 184 22.82 9.80 -14.68
CA PRO A 184 23.46 8.61 -15.27
C PRO A 184 23.83 7.53 -14.26
N GLU A 185 24.26 7.93 -13.08
CA GLU A 185 24.65 7.02 -11.99
C GLU A 185 23.47 6.23 -11.40
N VAL A 186 22.25 6.79 -11.41
CA VAL A 186 21.03 6.04 -11.04
C VAL A 186 20.59 5.14 -12.19
N LEU A 187 20.66 5.66 -13.43
CA LEU A 187 20.33 4.90 -14.62
C LEU A 187 21.18 3.61 -14.75
N GLU A 188 22.48 3.71 -14.53
CA GLU A 188 23.37 2.54 -14.62
C GLU A 188 23.09 1.51 -13.51
N LYS A 189 22.89 1.95 -12.26
CA LYS A 189 22.47 1.07 -11.16
C LYS A 189 21.12 0.39 -11.45
N TYR A 190 20.19 1.10 -12.08
CA TYR A 190 18.90 0.54 -12.46
C TYR A 190 19.05 -0.51 -13.56
N LYS A 191 19.82 -0.23 -14.61
CA LYS A 191 20.07 -1.19 -15.70
C LYS A 191 20.77 -2.47 -15.22
N SER A 192 21.71 -2.35 -14.28
CA SER A 192 22.42 -3.49 -13.69
C SER A 192 21.57 -4.30 -12.69
N GLY A 193 20.38 -3.83 -12.32
CA GLY A 193 19.53 -4.48 -11.31
C GLY A 193 20.02 -4.27 -9.88
N SER A 194 20.86 -3.26 -9.63
CA SER A 194 21.46 -3.01 -8.32
C SER A 194 20.46 -2.57 -7.24
N TYR A 195 19.24 -2.22 -7.62
CA TYR A 195 18.14 -1.97 -6.68
C TYR A 195 17.29 -3.22 -6.39
N GLY A 196 17.66 -4.39 -6.92
CA GLY A 196 16.84 -5.60 -6.84
C GLY A 196 15.79 -5.72 -7.94
N ASN A 197 15.72 -4.73 -8.85
CA ASN A 197 14.93 -4.82 -10.06
C ASN A 197 15.56 -5.81 -11.06
N GLN A 198 14.76 -6.39 -11.96
CA GLN A 198 15.32 -7.26 -12.99
C GLN A 198 16.22 -6.45 -13.92
N PRO A 199 17.46 -6.89 -14.16
CA PRO A 199 18.37 -6.19 -15.05
C PRO A 199 17.79 -6.16 -16.47
N VAL A 200 17.98 -5.04 -17.16
CA VAL A 200 17.43 -4.82 -18.51
C VAL A 200 18.23 -5.66 -19.51
N LYS A 201 17.81 -6.91 -19.73
CA LYS A 201 18.44 -7.81 -20.71
C LYS A 201 17.79 -7.64 -22.08
N LYS A 202 18.62 -7.45 -23.11
CA LYS A 202 18.17 -7.40 -24.51
C LYS A 202 17.94 -8.83 -25.04
N GLY A 203 16.81 -9.05 -25.73
CA GLY A 203 16.51 -10.31 -26.42
C GLY A 203 15.08 -10.83 -26.20
N LEU A 204 14.54 -11.54 -27.19
CA LEU A 204 13.16 -12.07 -27.16
C LEU A 204 12.97 -13.07 -26.00
N ALA A 205 13.94 -13.96 -25.77
CA ALA A 205 13.89 -14.93 -24.67
C ALA A 205 13.86 -14.26 -23.28
N ALA A 206 14.63 -13.18 -23.09
CA ALA A 206 14.61 -12.41 -21.85
C ALA A 206 13.25 -11.72 -21.62
N ARG A 207 12.64 -11.18 -22.67
CA ARG A 207 11.28 -10.62 -22.63
C ARG A 207 10.22 -11.68 -22.32
N MET A 208 10.35 -12.88 -22.88
CA MET A 208 9.43 -13.99 -22.60
C MET A 208 9.54 -14.47 -21.15
N VAL A 209 10.76 -14.57 -20.61
CA VAL A 209 10.99 -14.92 -19.20
C VAL A 209 10.46 -13.84 -18.26
N ALA A 210 10.63 -12.55 -18.58
CA ALA A 210 10.08 -11.44 -17.82
C ALA A 210 8.53 -11.47 -17.82
N MET A 211 7.90 -11.72 -18.97
CA MET A 211 6.44 -11.87 -19.08
C MET A 211 5.90 -13.05 -18.26
N ALA A 212 6.57 -14.21 -18.32
CA ALA A 212 6.17 -15.40 -17.55
C ALA A 212 6.29 -15.20 -16.03
N LYS A 213 7.12 -14.25 -15.59
CA LYS A 213 7.43 -13.97 -14.19
C LYS A 213 6.62 -12.80 -13.59
N LYS A 214 5.82 -12.11 -14.39
CA LYS A 214 5.16 -10.84 -14.06
C LYS A 214 4.26 -10.85 -12.80
N THR A 215 3.86 -12.02 -12.29
CA THR A 215 3.03 -12.12 -11.07
C THR A 215 3.84 -12.39 -9.80
N ALA A 216 4.95 -13.14 -9.89
CA ALA A 216 5.75 -13.53 -8.72
C ALA A 216 6.74 -12.44 -8.27
N PHE A 217 7.18 -11.57 -9.19
CA PHE A 217 8.23 -10.57 -8.92
C PHE A 217 7.71 -9.17 -8.61
N LYS A 218 6.38 -8.96 -8.60
CA LYS A 218 5.81 -7.60 -8.46
C LYS A 218 6.29 -6.87 -7.20
N GLN A 219 6.49 -7.58 -6.09
CA GLN A 219 6.91 -6.94 -4.84
C GLN A 219 8.40 -6.57 -4.85
N GLU A 220 9.28 -7.49 -5.23
CA GLU A 220 10.72 -7.19 -5.34
C GLU A 220 11.01 -6.11 -6.39
N GLU A 221 10.29 -6.17 -7.51
CA GLU A 221 10.36 -5.15 -8.55
C GLU A 221 9.82 -3.80 -8.06
N ALA A 222 8.70 -3.80 -7.32
CA ALA A 222 8.18 -2.60 -6.67
C ALA A 222 9.19 -1.96 -5.72
N ASP A 223 9.78 -2.76 -4.83
CA ASP A 223 10.76 -2.29 -3.85
C ASP A 223 11.99 -1.72 -4.56
N GLY A 224 12.46 -2.37 -5.62
CA GLY A 224 13.57 -1.87 -6.44
C GLY A 224 13.25 -0.58 -7.20
N ILE A 225 12.04 -0.44 -7.73
CA ILE A 225 11.56 0.81 -8.36
C ILE A 225 11.55 1.95 -7.33
N VAL A 226 10.99 1.71 -6.14
CA VAL A 226 10.91 2.70 -5.07
C VAL A 226 12.31 3.10 -4.59
N ALA A 227 13.23 2.14 -4.45
CA ALA A 227 14.61 2.41 -4.10
C ALA A 227 15.31 3.29 -5.16
N ALA A 228 15.08 3.02 -6.45
CA ALA A 228 15.62 3.83 -7.53
C ALA A 228 15.06 5.26 -7.54
N PHE A 229 13.75 5.44 -7.28
CA PHE A 229 13.13 6.76 -7.13
C PHE A 229 13.72 7.55 -5.96
N ASN A 230 13.93 6.89 -4.81
CA ASN A 230 14.52 7.53 -3.65
C ASN A 230 16.00 7.90 -3.86
N ASP A 231 16.81 7.04 -4.51
CA ASP A 231 18.19 7.38 -4.89
C ASP A 231 18.21 8.57 -5.85
N TYR A 232 17.35 8.55 -6.88
CA TYR A 232 17.17 9.67 -7.81
C TYR A 232 16.85 10.99 -7.09
N ASN A 233 15.85 10.98 -6.21
CA ASN A 233 15.43 12.17 -5.46
C ASN A 233 16.54 12.69 -4.54
N SER A 234 17.31 11.81 -3.92
CA SER A 234 18.41 12.20 -3.04
C SER A 234 19.50 12.96 -3.79
N LYS A 235 19.75 12.60 -5.05
CA LYS A 235 20.77 13.25 -5.92
C LYS A 235 20.28 14.52 -6.58
N ASN A 236 18.96 14.67 -6.71
CA ASN A 236 18.33 15.81 -7.35
C ASN A 236 17.53 16.67 -6.38
N ALA A 237 17.84 16.60 -5.08
CA ALA A 237 17.20 17.44 -4.09
C ALA A 237 17.49 18.91 -4.42
N THR A 238 16.47 19.65 -4.80
CA THR A 238 16.54 21.12 -4.90
C THR A 238 16.91 21.67 -3.53
N LYS A 239 18.06 22.37 -3.46
CA LYS A 239 18.45 23.18 -2.30
C LYS A 239 17.49 24.34 -2.11
#